data_AF-A0A485LJ21-F1
#
_entry.id   AF-A0A485LJ21-F1
#
_cell.length_a   1.000
_cell.length_b   1.000
_cell.length_c   1.000
_cell.angle_alpha   90.00
_cell.angle_beta   90.00
_cell.angle_gamma   90.00
#
_symmetry.space_group_name_H-M   'P 1'
#
loop_
_entity.id
_entity.type
_entity.pdbx_description
1 polymer ?
#
loop_
_entity_poly.entity_id
_entity_poly.type
_entity_poly.pdbx_seq_one_letter_code
_entity_poly.pdbx_strand_id
1 'polypeptide(L)' 'MHVSTWLIFAVLAAVASPAIGRQGESSLRGVSNVKIFEPTHEWKVIEDDEQLPGGLWIRIDLTTGKKEARLLD' A
#
# COMPACT_ATOMS: atom_id res chain seq x y z
N MET A 1 29.36 -11.37 8.07
CA MET A 1 30.31 -10.50 8.80
C MET A 1 29.91 -9.08 8.47
N HIS A 2 29.26 -8.42 9.42
CA HIS A 2 28.65 -7.10 9.30
C HIS A 2 29.68 -6.05 9.74
N VAL A 3 29.97 -5.06 8.91
CA VAL A 3 30.72 -3.86 9.31
C VAL A 3 30.03 -2.65 8.70
N SER A 4 29.16 -2.04 9.50
CA SER A 4 28.56 -0.74 9.27
C SER A 4 29.64 0.33 9.37
N THR A 5 29.84 1.11 8.29
CA THR A 5 30.60 2.36 8.35
C THR A 5 29.62 3.49 8.10
N TRP A 6 29.15 4.11 9.18
CA TRP A 6 28.47 5.39 9.21
C TRP A 6 29.52 6.46 9.50
N LEU A 7 29.65 7.48 8.63
CA LEU A 7 30.42 8.76 8.74
C LEU A 7 30.91 9.12 7.30
N ILE A 8 30.82 10.31 6.70
CA ILE A 8 30.77 11.70 7.17
C ILE A 8 30.12 12.60 6.08
N PHE A 9 29.52 13.68 6.56
CA PHE A 9 28.96 14.87 5.92
C PHE A 9 29.83 15.60 4.87
N ALA A 10 29.12 16.05 3.81
CA ALA A 10 29.00 17.43 3.30
C ALA A 10 30.12 18.11 2.45
N VAL A 11 29.61 19.03 1.60
CA VAL A 11 30.25 20.19 0.92
C VAL A 11 30.95 19.87 -0.40
N LEU A 12 30.78 20.56 -1.53
CA LEU A 12 29.97 21.67 -2.03
C LEU A 12 30.46 21.89 -3.47
N ALA A 13 29.60 21.87 -4.48
CA ALA A 13 29.90 22.53 -5.76
C ALA A 13 28.62 22.79 -6.53
N ALA A 14 28.25 24.07 -6.60
CA ALA A 14 27.23 24.57 -7.49
C ALA A 14 27.63 24.30 -8.96
N VAL A 15 26.72 23.72 -9.73
CA VAL A 15 26.71 23.89 -11.18
C VAL A 15 25.28 24.16 -11.63
N ALA A 16 25.16 25.26 -12.37
CA ALA A 16 23.97 25.84 -12.96
C ALA A 16 23.00 24.79 -13.52
N SER A 17 21.72 24.98 -13.23
CA SER A 17 20.63 24.25 -13.88
C SER A 17 20.53 24.70 -15.35
N PRO A 18 20.84 23.86 -16.36
CA PRO A 18 20.19 24.04 -17.64
C PRO A 18 18.72 23.73 -17.42
N ALA A 19 17.83 24.63 -17.84
CA ALA A 19 16.40 24.34 -17.97
C ALA A 19 16.25 23.20 -18.99
N ILE A 20 16.43 21.96 -18.53
CA ILE A 20 16.18 20.75 -19.30
C ILE A 20 14.69 20.73 -19.60
N GLY A 21 14.41 20.63 -20.89
CA GLY A 21 13.10 20.76 -21.48
C GLY A 21 12.03 19.99 -20.74
N ARG A 22 10.90 20.70 -20.59
CA ARG A 22 9.54 20.22 -20.39
C ARG A 22 9.43 18.69 -20.42
N GLN A 23 9.32 18.14 -19.22
CA GLN A 23 9.04 16.74 -18.92
C GLN A 23 8.09 16.12 -19.94
N GLY A 24 8.64 15.23 -20.77
CA GLY A 24 7.90 14.07 -21.22
C GLY A 24 7.88 13.07 -20.06
N GLU A 25 6.92 13.20 -19.15
CA GLU A 25 6.62 12.18 -18.16
C GLU A 25 5.34 11.44 -18.57
N SER A 26 5.57 10.38 -19.35
CA SER A 26 4.82 9.14 -19.25
C SER A 26 4.64 8.76 -17.78
N SER A 27 3.40 8.69 -17.27
CA SER A 27 3.08 7.91 -16.06
C SER A 27 1.56 7.77 -15.84
N LEU A 28 1.04 6.61 -16.26
CA LEU A 28 0.05 5.81 -15.53
C LEU A 28 -1.03 6.56 -14.74
N ARG A 29 -2.10 7.02 -15.41
CA ARG A 29 -3.43 7.06 -14.74
C ARG A 29 -4.06 5.68 -14.75
N GLY A 30 -3.31 4.67 -14.31
CA GLY A 30 -3.90 3.45 -13.81
C GLY A 30 -4.42 3.79 -12.42
N VAL A 31 -5.61 4.37 -12.32
CA VAL A 31 -6.31 4.45 -11.04
C VAL A 31 -6.67 3.01 -10.72
N SER A 32 -5.76 2.28 -10.07
CA SER A 32 -6.03 0.96 -9.55
C SER A 32 -7.21 1.14 -8.61
N ASN A 33 -8.40 0.73 -9.06
CA ASN A 33 -9.61 0.74 -8.26
C ASN A 33 -9.41 -0.32 -7.18
N VAL A 34 -8.72 0.06 -6.10
CA VAL A 34 -8.52 -0.81 -4.96
C VAL A 34 -9.88 -0.95 -4.30
N LYS A 35 -10.44 -2.15 -4.35
CA LYS A 35 -11.70 -2.45 -3.68
C LYS A 35 -11.40 -2.54 -2.19
N ILE A 36 -11.99 -1.66 -1.39
CA ILE A 36 -11.87 -1.72 0.07
C ILE A 36 -13.09 -2.47 0.59
N PHE A 37 -12.85 -3.44 1.45
CA PHE A 37 -13.94 -4.15 2.11
C PHE A 37 -14.72 -3.18 3.00
N GLU A 38 -16.01 -3.02 2.71
CA GLU A 38 -16.94 -2.27 3.55
C GLU A 38 -17.49 -3.19 4.65
N PRO A 39 -17.06 -3.01 5.91
CA PRO A 39 -17.43 -3.88 6.99
C PRO A 39 -18.83 -3.54 7.53
N THR A 40 -19.57 -4.57 7.92
CA THR A 40 -20.91 -4.44 8.50
C THR A 40 -20.96 -5.14 9.87
N HIS A 41 -22.05 -5.00 10.61
CA HIS A 41 -22.25 -5.71 11.89
C HIS A 41 -22.50 -7.21 11.70
N GLU A 42 -22.80 -7.63 10.48
CA GLU A 42 -23.03 -9.02 10.10
C GLU A 42 -21.77 -9.60 9.43
N TRP A 43 -21.65 -10.93 9.41
CA TRP A 43 -20.54 -11.59 8.73
C TRP A 43 -20.72 -11.46 7.22
N LYS A 44 -19.72 -10.89 6.55
CA LYS A 44 -19.70 -10.72 5.11
C LYS A 44 -18.44 -11.33 4.53
N VAL A 45 -18.60 -12.06 3.42
CA VAL A 45 -17.48 -12.69 2.71
C VAL A 45 -16.55 -11.61 2.16
N ILE A 46 -15.26 -11.81 2.38
CA ILE A 46 -14.17 -10.98 1.88
C ILE A 46 -13.78 -11.53 0.52
N GLU A 47 -13.79 -10.69 -0.51
CA GLU A 47 -13.27 -11.07 -1.83
C GLU A 47 -11.73 -10.99 -1.86
N ASP A 48 -11.09 -11.81 -2.70
CA ASP A 48 -9.62 -11.88 -2.76
C ASP A 48 -8.95 -10.55 -3.17
N ASP A 49 -9.65 -9.73 -3.95
CA ASP A 49 -9.20 -8.40 -4.40
C ASP A 49 -9.53 -7.28 -3.41
N GLU A 50 -10.18 -7.59 -2.28
CA GLU A 50 -10.56 -6.59 -1.28
C GLU A 50 -9.49 -6.37 -0.23
N GLN A 51 -9.14 -5.10 -0.01
CA GLN A 51 -8.33 -4.70 1.13
C GLN A 51 -9.17 -4.63 2.40
N LEU A 52 -8.68 -5.26 3.47
CA LEU A 52 -9.31 -5.25 4.78
C LEU A 52 -8.80 -4.10 5.64
N PRO A 53 -9.67 -3.19 6.11
CA PRO A 53 -9.28 -2.21 7.13
C PRO A 53 -9.02 -2.90 8.47
N GLY A 54 -8.24 -2.25 9.34
CA GLY A 54 -8.02 -2.72 10.71
C GLY A 54 -9.30 -2.62 11.57
N GLY A 55 -9.33 -3.35 12.69
CA GLY A 55 -10.48 -3.31 13.61
C GLY A 55 -11.69 -4.12 13.12
N LEU A 56 -11.44 -5.28 12.50
CA LEU A 56 -12.48 -6.23 12.09
C LEU A 56 -12.31 -7.57 12.80
N TRP A 57 -13.42 -8.23 13.12
CA TRP A 57 -13.41 -9.66 13.45
C TRP A 57 -13.34 -10.45 12.15
N ILE A 58 -12.35 -11.31 12.00
CA ILE A 58 -12.16 -12.17 10.82
C ILE A 58 -12.37 -13.63 11.24
N ARG A 59 -13.14 -14.37 10.44
CA ARG A 59 -13.24 -15.83 10.53
C ARG A 59 -12.96 -16.45 9.16
N ILE A 60 -12.51 -17.70 9.17
CA ILE A 60 -12.25 -18.47 7.97
C ILE A 60 -13.04 -19.77 8.07
N ASP A 61 -13.89 -20.02 7.08
CA ASP A 61 -14.52 -21.32 6.93
C ASP A 61 -13.46 -22.30 6.41
N LEU A 62 -13.07 -23.27 7.23
CA LEU A 62 -12.00 -24.22 6.89
C LEU A 62 -12.44 -25.28 5.88
N THR A 63 -13.74 -25.42 5.63
CA THR A 63 -14.30 -26.39 4.67
C THR A 63 -14.22 -25.83 3.26
N THR A 64 -14.50 -24.54 3.10
CA THR A 64 -14.58 -23.84 1.81
C THR A 64 -13.40 -22.89 1.55
N GLY A 65 -12.64 -22.54 2.60
CA GLY A 65 -11.55 -21.56 2.56
C GLY A 65 -12.02 -20.10 2.52
N LYS A 66 -13.33 -19.83 2.60
CA LYS A 66 -13.86 -18.47 2.51
C LYS A 66 -13.56 -17.68 3.77
N LYS A 67 -13.09 -16.44 3.58
CA LYS A 67 -12.85 -15.49 4.66
C LYS A 67 -14.07 -14.61 4.81
N GLU A 68 -14.48 -14.37 6.03
CA GLU A 68 -15.57 -13.45 6.35
C GLU A 68 -15.10 -12.47 7.41
N ALA A 69 -15.56 -11.22 7.31
CA ALA A 69 -15.28 -10.19 8.29
C ALA A 69 -16.55 -9.45 8.73
N ARG A 70 -16.52 -8.93 9.95
CA ARG A 70 -17.52 -8.01 10.52
C ARG A 70 -16.84 -6.92 11.35
N LEU A 71 -17.56 -5.82 11.59
CA LEU A 71 -17.13 -4.72 12.45
C LEU A 71 -16.81 -5.20 13.87
N LEU A 72 -15.72 -4.66 14.42
CA LEU A 72 -15.43 -4.64 15.86
C LEU A 72 -16.20 -3.44 16.43
N ASP A 73 -17.36 -3.68 17.04
CA ASP A 73 -18.08 -2.69 17.86
C ASP A 73 -17.31 -2.42 19.17
#